data_AF-A0A948EVS5-F1
#
_entry.id   AF-A0A948EVS5-F1
#
_cell.length_a   1.000
_cell.length_b   1.000
_cell.length_c   1.000
_cell.angle_alpha   90.00
_cell.angle_beta   90.00
_cell.angle_gamma   90.00
#
_symmetry.space_group_name_H-M   'P 1'
#
loop_
_entity.id
_entity.type
_entity.pdbx_description
1 polymer ?
#
loop_
_entity_poly.entity_id
_entity_poly.type
_entity_poly.pdbx_seq_one_letter_code
_entity_poly.pdbx_strand_id
1 'polypeptide(L)'
;MNLTITGHHLDVTPAIRGYVEEKMGRVTRHFDQVIDVSVILSVDKLEQKAEVNVHVPGKDIYVESIDADMYAALDALADKLDRQILKHKEKSGNVHRESGGVKGQSIEAE
;
A
#
# COMPACT_ATOMS: atom_id res chain seq x y z
N MET A 1 7.62 9.04 -5.37
CA MET A 1 7.71 8.02 -4.30
C MET A 1 9.10 8.08 -3.69
N ASN A 2 9.18 8.31 -2.39
CA ASN A 2 10.39 8.06 -1.61
C ASN A 2 10.25 6.67 -0.96
N LEU A 3 11.25 5.80 -1.10
CA LEU A 3 11.25 4.44 -0.52
C LEU A 3 12.39 4.32 0.48
N THR A 4 12.03 4.15 1.74
CA THR A 4 12.97 3.90 2.84
C THR A 4 12.90 2.43 3.23
N ILE A 5 14.06 1.77 3.34
CA ILE A 5 14.15 0.37 3.74
C ILE A 5 15.09 0.29 4.93
N THR A 6 14.58 -0.21 6.05
CA THR A 6 15.29 -0.31 7.32
C THR A 6 15.32 -1.76 7.78
N GLY A 7 16.49 -2.23 8.20
CA GLY A 7 16.63 -3.51 8.89
C GLY A 7 16.71 -3.29 10.40
N HIS A 8 15.92 -4.01 11.17
CA HIS A 8 16.00 -4.05 12.63
C HIS A 8 16.67 -5.35 13.06
N HIS A 9 17.89 -5.25 13.57
CA HIS A 9 18.77 -6.40 13.86
C HIS A 9 19.08 -7.27 12.62
N LEU A 10 19.00 -6.68 11.43
CA LEU A 10 19.30 -7.34 10.16
C LEU A 10 20.00 -6.35 9.22
N ASP A 11 21.08 -6.80 8.58
CA ASP A 11 21.70 -6.07 7.47
C ASP A 11 20.86 -6.23 6.20
N VAL A 12 20.40 -5.09 5.66
CA VAL A 12 19.67 -5.07 4.39
C VAL A 12 20.68 -5.21 3.26
N THR A 13 20.89 -6.45 2.82
CA THR A 13 21.79 -6.75 1.69
C THR A 13 21.26 -6.16 0.37
N PRO A 14 22.12 -5.95 -0.64
CA PRO A 14 21.68 -5.46 -1.96
C PRO A 14 20.61 -6.35 -2.61
N ALA A 15 20.67 -7.66 -2.40
CA ALA A 15 19.67 -8.61 -2.91
C ALA A 15 18.28 -8.37 -2.27
N ILE A 16 18.24 -8.21 -0.95
CA ILE A 16 17.01 -7.92 -0.21
C ILE A 16 16.45 -6.56 -0.65
N ARG A 17 17.31 -5.53 -0.73
CA ARG A 17 16.93 -4.20 -1.19
C ARG A 17 16.29 -4.26 -2.58
N GLY A 18 16.96 -4.90 -3.55
CA GLY A 18 16.43 -5.04 -4.90
C GLY A 18 15.10 -5.78 -4.95
N TYR A 19 14.92 -6.80 -4.09
CA TYR A 19 13.65 -7.52 -4.00
C TYR A 19 12.51 -6.63 -3.46
N VAL A 20 12.76 -5.87 -2.39
CA VAL A 20 11.79 -4.92 -1.84
C VAL A 20 11.44 -3.85 -2.88
N GLU A 21 12.45 -3.29 -3.56
CA GLU A 21 12.26 -2.29 -4.62
C GLU A 21 11.38 -2.82 -5.76
N GLU A 22 11.62 -4.07 -6.20
CA GLU A 22 10.80 -4.70 -7.24
C GLU A 22 9.34 -4.86 -6.77
N LYS A 23 9.12 -5.39 -5.56
CA LYS A 23 7.77 -5.66 -5.04
C LYS A 23 7.00 -4.36 -4.80
N MET A 24 7.62 -3.39 -4.12
CA MET A 24 7.00 -2.09 -3.89
C MET A 24 6.74 -1.34 -5.21
N GLY A 25 7.64 -1.46 -6.18
CA GLY A 25 7.46 -0.88 -7.51
C GLY A 25 6.26 -1.43 -8.28
N ARG A 26 5.90 -2.71 -8.09
CA ARG A 26 4.67 -3.28 -8.67
C ARG A 26 3.43 -2.70 -8.01
N VAL A 27 3.43 -2.64 -6.69
CA VAL A 27 2.29 -2.16 -5.89
C VAL A 27 2.01 -0.68 -6.16
N THR A 28 3.05 0.16 -6.26
CA THR A 28 2.87 1.60 -6.50
C THR A 28 2.42 1.94 -7.91
N ARG A 29 2.62 1.06 -8.92
CA ARG A 29 2.03 1.23 -10.27
C ARG A 29 0.50 1.22 -10.25
N HIS A 30 -0.13 0.61 -9.26
CA HIS A 30 -1.59 0.62 -9.14
C HIS A 30 -2.12 1.96 -8.57
N PHE A 31 -1.24 2.78 -8.00
CA PHE A 31 -1.59 4.00 -7.28
C PHE A 31 -0.52 5.10 -7.41
N ASP A 32 -0.70 6.02 -8.35
CA ASP A 32 0.22 7.14 -8.62
C ASP A 32 0.31 8.20 -7.51
N GLN A 33 -0.53 8.14 -6.47
CA GLN A 33 -0.57 9.14 -5.39
C GLN A 33 0.21 8.71 -4.14
N VAL A 34 1.16 7.77 -4.24
CA VAL A 34 2.03 7.43 -3.10
C VAL A 34 3.01 8.56 -2.79
N ILE A 35 2.96 9.07 -1.55
CA ILE A 35 3.85 10.12 -1.07
C ILE A 35 5.15 9.51 -0.56
N ASP A 36 5.06 8.61 0.41
CA ASP A 36 6.20 7.96 1.07
C ASP A 36 5.90 6.48 1.35
N VAL A 37 6.95 5.65 1.30
CA VAL A 37 6.90 4.24 1.69
C VAL A 37 8.07 3.93 2.61
N SER A 38 7.76 3.40 3.78
CA SER A 38 8.74 2.91 4.74
C SER A 38 8.56 1.41 4.93
N VAL A 39 9.59 0.63 4.62
CA VAL A 39 9.64 -0.81 4.82
C VAL A 39 10.60 -1.12 5.96
N ILE A 40 10.15 -1.92 6.91
CA ILE A 40 10.95 -2.39 8.05
C ILE A 40 11.02 -3.91 7.98
N LEU A 41 12.25 -4.43 7.96
CA LEU A 41 12.53 -5.87 7.98
C LEU A 41 13.15 -6.22 9.31
N SER A 42 12.67 -7.28 9.95
CA SER A 42 13.18 -7.72 11.25
C SER A 42 13.12 -9.23 11.38
N VAL A 43 13.98 -9.77 12.23
CA VAL A 43 14.03 -11.20 12.54
C VAL A 43 13.85 -11.36 14.04
N ASP A 44 12.81 -12.09 14.44
CA ASP A 44 12.61 -12.51 15.84
C ASP A 44 12.69 -14.04 15.92
N LYS A 45 13.79 -14.54 16.47
CA LYS A 45 14.08 -15.99 16.59
C LYS A 45 14.05 -16.71 15.24
N LEU A 46 12.93 -17.37 14.92
CA LEU A 46 12.71 -18.14 13.70
C LEU A 46 11.70 -17.46 12.76
N GLU A 47 11.14 -16.31 13.17
CA GLU A 47 10.13 -15.58 12.43
C GLU A 47 10.76 -14.39 11.71
N GLN A 48 10.55 -14.35 10.40
CA GLN A 48 10.94 -13.27 9.50
C GLN A 48 9.76 -12.33 9.37
N LYS A 49 9.90 -11.10 9.85
CA LYS A 49 8.84 -10.10 9.85
C LYS A 49 9.16 -8.99 8.86
N ALA A 50 8.20 -8.71 8.00
CA ALA A 50 8.22 -7.58 7.08
C ALA A 50 7.03 -6.66 7.35
N GLU A 51 7.30 -5.37 7.47
CA GLU A 51 6.31 -4.34 7.75
C GLU A 51 6.42 -3.24 6.70
N VAL A 52 5.29 -2.68 6.30
CA VAL A 52 5.27 -1.52 5.40
C VAL A 52 4.26 -0.50 5.89
N ASN A 53 4.69 0.76 5.88
CA ASN A 53 3.85 1.92 6.04
C ASN A 53 3.89 2.75 4.75
N VAL A 54 2.71 2.97 4.16
CA VAL A 54 2.55 3.78 2.95
C VAL A 54 1.73 5.02 3.30
N HIS A 55 2.33 6.18 3.10
CA HIS A 55 1.65 7.46 3.24
C HIS A 55 0.98 7.83 1.91
N VAL A 56 -0.34 8.00 1.94
CA VAL A 56 -1.15 8.46 0.81
C VAL A 56 -1.98 9.68 1.22
N PRO A 57 -2.48 10.49 0.26
CA PRO A 57 -3.31 11.65 0.59
C PRO A 57 -4.51 11.28 1.46
N GLY A 58 -4.54 11.85 2.66
CA GLY A 58 -5.65 11.67 3.61
C GLY A 58 -5.67 10.33 4.34
N LYS A 59 -4.68 9.45 4.17
CA LYS A 59 -4.61 8.17 4.90
C LYS A 59 -3.20 7.57 4.95
N ASP A 60 -2.86 6.96 6.07
CA ASP A 60 -1.74 6.02 6.18
C ASP A 60 -2.23 4.58 6.05
N ILE A 61 -1.51 3.77 5.28
CA ILE A 61 -1.78 2.35 5.10
C ILE A 61 -0.62 1.57 5.70
N TYR A 62 -0.89 0.86 6.79
CA TYR A 62 0.04 -0.04 7.42
C TYR A 62 -0.34 -1.49 7.16
N VAL A 63 0.66 -2.31 6.84
CA VAL A 63 0.51 -3.75 6.65
C VAL A 63 1.75 -4.44 7.22
N GLU A 64 1.55 -5.63 7.78
CA GLU A 64 2.63 -6.52 8.20
C GLU A 64 2.38 -7.96 7.74
N SER A 65 3.48 -8.70 7.62
CA SER A 65 3.52 -10.14 7.37
C SER A 65 4.65 -10.77 8.15
N ILE A 66 4.39 -11.98 8.64
CA ILE A 66 5.36 -12.82 9.32
C ILE A 66 5.38 -14.15 8.58
N ASP A 67 6.57 -14.67 8.32
CA ASP A 67 6.78 -15.98 7.72
C ASP A 67 8.09 -16.61 8.27
N ALA A 68 8.34 -17.88 7.99
CA ALA A 68 9.64 -18.50 8.28
C ALA A 68 10.73 -18.06 7.28
N ASP A 69 10.34 -17.57 6.10
CA ASP A 69 11.24 -17.04 5.07
C ASP A 69 10.96 -15.56 4.77
N MET A 70 12.02 -14.74 4.70
CA MET A 70 11.88 -13.29 4.51
C MET A 70 11.29 -12.91 3.15
N TYR A 71 11.60 -13.67 2.09
CA TYR A 71 11.04 -13.41 0.77
C TYR A 71 9.56 -13.78 0.70
N ALA A 72 9.17 -14.88 1.35
CA ALA A 72 7.77 -15.25 1.51
C ALA A 72 6.98 -14.22 2.33
N ALA A 73 7.55 -13.71 3.42
CA ALA A 73 6.95 -12.62 4.20
C ALA A 73 6.74 -11.36 3.35
N LEU A 74 7.73 -11.00 2.52
CA LEU A 74 7.66 -9.86 1.60
C LEU A 74 6.61 -10.03 0.49
N ASP A 75 6.45 -11.25 -0.05
CA ASP A 75 5.42 -11.54 -1.04
C ASP A 75 4.03 -11.41 -0.44
N ALA A 76 3.80 -12.03 0.72
CA ALA A 76 2.54 -11.90 1.45
C ALA A 76 2.24 -10.45 1.85
N LEU A 77 3.28 -9.68 2.20
CA LEU A 77 3.17 -8.25 2.51
C LEU A 77 2.70 -7.45 1.28
N ALA A 78 3.33 -7.67 0.13
CA ALA A 78 2.99 -7.00 -1.12
C ALA A 78 1.54 -7.28 -1.54
N ASP A 79 1.10 -8.55 -1.47
CA ASP A 79 -0.28 -8.93 -1.80
C ASP A 79 -1.32 -8.32 -0.85
N LYS A 80 -0.99 -8.20 0.44
CA LYS A 80 -1.86 -7.52 1.41
C LYS A 80 -1.92 -6.01 1.14
N LEU A 81 -0.77 -5.38 0.85
CA LEU A 81 -0.68 -3.95 0.57
C LEU A 81 -1.44 -3.59 -0.71
N ASP A 82 -1.27 -4.36 -1.78
CA ASP A 82 -1.96 -4.16 -3.05
C ASP A 82 -3.49 -4.12 -2.86
N ARG A 83 -4.03 -5.11 -2.13
CA ARG A 83 -5.46 -5.15 -1.78
C ARG A 83 -5.93 -3.94 -0.97
N GLN A 84 -5.11 -3.43 -0.05
CA GLN A 84 -5.47 -2.24 0.74
C GLN A 84 -5.47 -0.97 -0.11
N ILE A 85 -4.51 -0.85 -1.02
CA ILE A 85 -4.39 0.27 -1.95
C ILE A 85 -5.56 0.29 -2.93
N LEU A 86 -5.91 -0.86 -3.51
CA LEU A 86 -7.08 -0.97 -4.40
C LEU A 86 -8.37 -0.56 -3.69
N LYS A 87 -8.60 -1.05 -2.46
CA LYS A 87 -9.77 -0.65 -1.65
C LYS A 87 -9.80 0.84 -1.34
N HIS A 88 -8.63 1.46 -1.10
CA HIS A 88 -8.56 2.90 -0.87
C HIS A 88 -8.88 3.67 -2.15
N LYS A 89 -8.31 3.27 -3.29
CA LYS A 89 -8.58 3.86 -4.61
C LYS A 89 -10.06 3.78 -4.99
N GLU A 90 -10.70 2.64 -4.78
CA GLU A 90 -12.14 2.47 -5.03
C GLU A 90 -12.99 3.43 -4.19
N LYS A 91 -12.69 3.57 -2.89
CA LYS A 91 -13.40 4.51 -2.02
C LYS A 91 -13.20 5.96 -2.46
N SER A 92 -11.97 6.36 -2.75
CA SER A 92 -11.65 7.73 -3.18
C SER A 92 -12.24 8.06 -4.57
N GLY A 93 -12.30 7.08 -5.48
CA GLY A 93 -12.94 7.23 -6.80
C GLY A 93 -14.47 7.27 -6.74
N ASN A 94 -15.09 6.53 -5.81
CA ASN A 94 -16.55 6.49 -5.69
C ASN A 94 -17.16 7.80 -5.14
N VAL A 95 -16.39 8.59 -4.37
CA VAL A 95 -16.83 9.90 -3.86
C VAL A 95 -17.15 10.89 -5.00
N HIS A 96 -16.58 10.71 -6.20
CA HIS A 96 -16.83 11.61 -7.33
C HIS A 96 -18.10 11.27 -8.14
N ARG A 97 -18.80 10.16 -7.87
CA ARG A 97 -19.91 9.70 -8.73
C ARG A 97 -21.32 9.92 -8.15
N GLU A 98 -21.44 10.37 -6.90
CA GLU A 98 -22.73 10.53 -6.21
C GLU A 98 -23.16 11.99 -5.96
N SER A 99 -22.61 12.96 -6.70
CA SER A 99 -23.09 14.35 -6.68
C SER A 99 -23.47 14.81 -8.09
N GLY A 100 -24.43 14.10 -8.68
CA GLY A 100 -24.95 14.35 -10.03
C GLY A 100 -26.40 13.91 -10.19
N GLY A 101 -27.18 13.91 -9.12
CA GLY A 101 -28.63 13.72 -9.15
C GLY A 101 -29.32 15.00 -9.61
N VAL A 102 -29.53 15.08 -10.92
CA VAL A 102 -30.23 16.08 -11.73
C VAL A 102 -31.33 16.86 -10.98
N LYS A 103 -31.08 18.17 -10.78
CA LYS A 103 -32.13 19.19 -10.57
C LYS A 103 -32.94 19.32 -11.87
N GLY A 104 -34.00 18.55 -12.00
CA GLY A 104 -35.01 18.68 -13.05
C GLY A 104 -36.16 19.55 -12.55
N GLN A 105 -36.05 20.87 -12.74
CA GLN A 105 -37.14 21.82 -12.51
C GLN A 105 -37.91 21.98 -13.83
N SER A 106 -39.20 21.66 -13.86
CA SER A 106 -40.18 22.16 -14.85
C SER A 106 -41.60 22.04 -14.28
N ILE A 107 -42.13 23.08 -13.64
CA ILE A 107 -43.25 23.97 -14.08
C ILE A 107 -44.54 23.28 -14.57
N GLU A 108 -45.60 23.46 -13.76
CA GLU A 108 -47.01 23.83 -14.08
C GLU A 108 -47.72 23.25 -15.32
N ALA A 109 -48.84 22.54 -15.09
CA ALA A 109 -50.19 22.87 -15.59
C ALA A 109 -51.16 21.67 -15.47
N GLU A 110 -52.15 21.74 -14.58
CA GLU A 110 -53.60 21.82 -14.87
C GLU A 110 -54.42 21.71 -13.57
#